data_AF-A0A0F9FXT0-F1
#
_entry.id   AF-A0A0F9FXT0-F1
#
_cell.length_a   1.000
_cell.length_b   1.000
_cell.length_c   1.000
_cell.angle_alpha   90.00
_cell.angle_beta   90.00
_cell.angle_gamma   90.00
#
_symmetry.space_group_name_H-M   'P 1'
#
loop_
_entity.id
_entity.type
_entity.pdbx_description
1 polymer ?
#
loop_
_entity_poly.entity_id
_entity_poly.type
_entity_poly.pdbx_seq_one_letter_code
_entity_poly.pdbx_strand_id
1 'polypeptide(L)'
;MPENFFSLSGMPRHSAVKPSERRPGVHIIALFKGNRTEFACLDAFFVFVFQHKQITDANGEKVKVGTPILYYKANRNSKSFRVDPAIVPHRRWMYNYEDNDTITRLGTVDDPTVQHKFASDYTAPAPDGRTGDEIFYDFITNPRQVTKAGGTTFYKPFNASEYILISAGWDGIFGTKDDLTNFNY
;
A
#
# COMPACT_ATOMS: atom_id res chain seq x y z
N MET A 1 -26.55 -49.92 -18.42
CA MET A 1 -25.87 -48.64 -18.17
C MET A 1 -24.44 -48.95 -17.73
N PRO A 2 -23.40 -48.58 -18.49
CA PRO A 2 -22.02 -48.57 -18.02
C PRO A 2 -21.51 -47.14 -17.81
N GLU A 3 -20.67 -46.97 -16.81
CA GLU A 3 -20.05 -45.72 -16.37
C GLU A 3 -18.94 -45.28 -17.34
N ASN A 4 -18.98 -44.02 -17.76
CA ASN A 4 -17.94 -43.40 -18.59
C ASN A 4 -16.83 -42.83 -17.69
N PHE A 5 -15.65 -43.45 -17.72
CA PHE A 5 -14.39 -42.86 -17.26
C PHE A 5 -13.85 -41.91 -18.35
N PHE A 6 -13.81 -40.60 -18.08
CA PHE A 6 -13.08 -39.64 -18.90
C PHE A 6 -11.64 -39.49 -18.39
N SER A 7 -10.69 -39.93 -19.22
CA SER A 7 -9.25 -39.68 -19.06
C SER A 7 -8.89 -38.29 -19.60
N LEU A 8 -8.34 -37.42 -18.75
CA LEU A 8 -7.73 -36.15 -19.17
C LEU A 8 -6.21 -36.31 -19.27
N SER A 9 -5.74 -36.97 -20.34
CA SER A 9 -4.34 -36.90 -20.77
C SER A 9 -4.20 -35.82 -21.85
N GLY A 10 -3.78 -34.61 -21.46
CA GLY A 10 -3.52 -33.55 -22.44
C GLY A 10 -3.47 -32.15 -21.86
N MET A 11 -2.50 -31.87 -20.99
CA MET A 11 -2.10 -30.47 -20.74
C MET A 11 -0.62 -30.28 -21.10
N PRO A 12 -0.28 -29.20 -21.83
CA PRO A 12 1.08 -28.90 -22.20
C PRO A 12 1.91 -28.55 -20.96
N ARG A 13 3.12 -29.10 -20.87
CA ARG A 13 4.11 -28.72 -19.85
C ARG A 13 4.51 -27.27 -20.12
N HIS A 14 3.96 -26.33 -19.36
CA HIS A 14 4.45 -24.97 -19.33
C HIS A 14 5.91 -24.98 -18.86
N SER A 15 6.81 -24.56 -19.76
CA SER A 15 8.22 -24.34 -19.44
C SER A 15 8.33 -23.32 -18.31
N ALA A 16 9.16 -23.63 -17.31
CA ALA A 16 9.46 -22.71 -16.23
C ALA A 16 10.07 -21.42 -16.80
N VAL A 17 9.36 -20.30 -16.61
CA VAL A 17 9.87 -18.95 -16.92
C VAL A 17 11.08 -18.70 -16.03
N LYS A 18 12.20 -18.27 -16.64
CA LYS A 18 13.44 -17.99 -15.91
C LYS A 18 13.21 -16.89 -14.86
N PRO A 19 13.77 -16.99 -13.65
CA PRO A 19 13.57 -16.01 -12.57
C PRO A 19 13.96 -14.56 -12.93
N SER A 20 14.72 -14.34 -14.00
CA SER A 20 15.22 -13.03 -14.43
C SER A 20 14.20 -12.17 -15.20
N GLU A 21 13.01 -12.67 -15.54
CA GLU A 21 12.00 -11.95 -16.33
C GLU A 21 10.78 -11.47 -15.54
N ARG A 22 10.74 -11.66 -14.21
CA ARG A 22 9.67 -11.12 -13.39
C ARG A 22 9.83 -9.61 -13.26
N ARG A 23 9.00 -8.86 -14.00
CA ARG A 23 8.71 -7.45 -13.67
C ARG A 23 8.17 -7.41 -12.23
N PRO A 24 8.53 -6.42 -11.40
CA PRO A 24 7.86 -6.23 -10.11
C PRO A 24 6.41 -5.79 -10.39
N GLY A 25 5.52 -6.76 -10.52
CA GLY A 25 4.09 -6.56 -10.48
C GLY A 25 3.65 -6.55 -9.03
N VAL A 26 2.84 -5.56 -8.65
CA VAL A 26 2.13 -5.55 -7.37
C VAL A 26 1.05 -6.63 -7.42
N HIS A 27 1.16 -7.67 -6.59
CA HIS A 27 0.27 -8.83 -6.58
C HIS A 27 -0.67 -8.82 -5.36
N ILE A 28 -1.92 -8.40 -5.53
CA ILE A 28 -2.89 -8.18 -4.44
C ILE A 28 -3.50 -9.51 -3.97
N ILE A 29 -3.42 -9.82 -2.67
CA ILE A 29 -4.15 -10.94 -2.02
C ILE A 29 -4.87 -10.44 -0.76
N ALA A 30 -6.17 -10.72 -0.64
CA ALA A 30 -6.97 -10.41 0.54
C ALA A 30 -7.01 -11.60 1.52
N LEU A 31 -6.89 -11.32 2.83
CA LEU A 31 -7.07 -12.33 3.87
C LEU A 31 -8.54 -12.39 4.32
N PHE A 32 -9.20 -13.51 4.03
CA PHE A 32 -10.51 -13.83 4.57
C PHE A 32 -10.37 -14.74 5.79
N LYS A 33 -11.09 -14.42 6.87
CA LYS A 33 -11.09 -15.22 8.10
C LYS A 33 -12.05 -16.41 7.93
N GLY A 34 -11.50 -17.57 7.59
CA GLY A 34 -12.17 -18.88 7.59
C GLY A 34 -11.26 -19.96 8.20
N ASN A 35 -11.83 -20.87 9.00
CA ASN A 35 -11.13 -21.80 9.89
C ASN A 35 -10.33 -22.95 9.20
N ARG A 36 -9.70 -22.73 8.04
CA ARG A 36 -8.74 -23.70 7.47
C ARG A 36 -7.53 -22.99 6.92
N THR A 37 -6.39 -23.29 7.52
CA THR A 37 -5.10 -22.68 7.23
C THR A 37 -4.23 -23.70 6.52
N GLU A 38 -4.28 -23.74 5.20
CA GLU A 38 -3.24 -24.36 4.38
C GLU A 38 -2.71 -23.29 3.43
N PHE A 39 -1.54 -22.74 3.76
CA PHE A 39 -0.88 -21.71 2.97
C PHE A 39 0.25 -22.35 2.16
N ALA A 40 0.03 -22.50 0.85
CA ALA A 40 1.10 -22.76 -0.10
C ALA A 40 1.73 -21.43 -0.54
N CYS A 41 2.93 -21.17 -0.03
CA CYS A 41 4.03 -20.38 -0.58
C CYS A 41 3.74 -19.13 -1.45
N LEU A 42 4.16 -17.99 -0.88
CA LEU A 42 4.51 -16.67 -1.45
C LEU A 42 3.36 -15.67 -1.70
N ASP A 43 3.56 -14.48 -1.12
CA ASP A 43 2.86 -13.20 -1.31
C ASP A 43 1.71 -12.93 -0.31
N ALA A 44 2.00 -12.10 0.71
CA ALA A 44 1.04 -11.71 1.75
C ALA A 44 0.87 -10.18 1.78
N PHE A 45 -0.36 -9.70 1.60
CA PHE A 45 -0.78 -8.35 1.97
C PHE A 45 -1.62 -8.42 3.24
N PHE A 46 -1.33 -7.54 4.21
CA PHE A 46 -2.14 -7.41 5.41
C PHE A 46 -3.32 -6.50 5.08
N VAL A 47 -4.53 -7.07 5.02
CA VAL A 47 -5.77 -6.29 4.90
C VAL A 47 -6.28 -5.97 6.29
N PHE A 48 -6.73 -4.73 6.50
CA PHE A 48 -7.18 -4.27 7.80
C PHE A 48 -8.59 -4.77 8.15
N VAL A 49 -8.86 -4.91 9.45
CA VAL A 49 -9.99 -5.66 10.03
C VAL A 49 -11.30 -4.88 10.04
N PHE A 50 -11.31 -3.60 9.67
CA PHE A 50 -12.57 -2.86 9.57
C PHE A 50 -13.36 -3.37 8.37
N GLN A 51 -14.36 -4.18 8.67
CA GLN A 51 -15.20 -4.91 7.74
C GLN A 51 -16.23 -3.98 7.06
N HIS A 52 -15.73 -3.04 6.26
CA HIS A 52 -16.50 -1.97 5.63
C HIS A 52 -17.53 -2.47 4.63
N LYS A 53 -17.10 -3.37 3.73
CA LYS A 53 -17.93 -3.79 2.59
C LYS A 53 -18.10 -5.29 2.55
N GLN A 54 -19.34 -5.73 2.37
CA GLN A 54 -19.64 -7.12 2.07
C GLN A 54 -19.52 -7.35 0.56
N ILE A 55 -18.70 -8.31 0.16
CA ILE A 55 -18.57 -8.79 -1.22
C ILE A 55 -18.91 -10.27 -1.28
N THR A 56 -19.13 -10.77 -2.49
CA THR A 56 -19.23 -12.21 -2.76
C THR A 56 -17.89 -12.69 -3.30
N ASP A 57 -17.30 -13.69 -2.66
CA ASP A 57 -16.03 -14.27 -3.10
C ASP A 57 -16.19 -15.20 -4.32
N ALA A 58 -15.09 -15.78 -4.79
CA ALA A 58 -15.09 -16.68 -5.94
C ALA A 58 -15.91 -17.97 -5.72
N ASN A 59 -16.20 -18.33 -4.47
CA ASN A 59 -16.98 -19.50 -4.09
C ASN A 59 -18.47 -19.17 -3.86
N GLY A 60 -18.87 -17.90 -4.00
CA GLY A 60 -20.22 -17.44 -3.73
C GLY A 60 -20.48 -17.08 -2.26
N GLU A 61 -19.46 -17.10 -1.40
CA GLU A 61 -19.58 -16.77 0.02
C GLU A 61 -19.59 -15.26 0.24
N LYS A 62 -20.45 -14.81 1.16
CA LYS A 62 -20.48 -13.41 1.56
C LYS A 62 -19.37 -13.14 2.56
N VAL A 63 -18.38 -12.39 2.15
CA VAL A 63 -17.21 -12.03 2.95
C VAL A 63 -17.15 -10.53 3.15
N LYS A 64 -16.63 -10.06 4.28
CA LYS A 64 -16.43 -8.63 4.50
C LYS A 64 -14.96 -8.26 4.30
N VAL A 65 -14.72 -7.19 3.56
CA VAL A 65 -13.40 -6.64 3.27
C VAL A 65 -13.25 -5.24 3.85
N GLY A 66 -12.00 -4.89 4.18
CA GLY A 66 -11.60 -3.57 4.62
C GLY A 66 -10.57 -2.96 3.70
N THR A 67 -10.20 -1.71 3.99
CA THR A 67 -9.11 -1.01 3.30
C THR A 67 -7.78 -1.75 3.54
N PRO A 68 -6.91 -1.89 2.53
CA PRO A 68 -5.60 -2.50 2.71
C PRO A 68 -4.72 -1.73 3.71
N ILE A 69 -3.62 -2.32 4.15
CA ILE A 69 -2.57 -1.60 4.88
C ILE A 69 -1.49 -1.19 3.88
N LEU A 70 -1.08 0.08 3.89
CA LEU A 70 0.08 0.53 3.11
C LEU A 70 1.36 0.14 3.83
N TYR A 71 2.31 -0.41 3.07
CA TYR A 71 3.63 -0.79 3.56
C TYR A 71 4.70 -0.01 2.80
N TYR A 72 5.53 0.74 3.52
CA TYR A 72 6.69 1.42 2.95
C TYR A 72 7.96 0.93 3.61
N LYS A 73 8.89 0.42 2.81
CA LYS A 73 10.19 -0.05 3.29
C LYS A 73 11.20 1.09 3.29
N ALA A 74 11.94 1.28 4.38
CA ALA A 74 12.99 2.28 4.42
C ALA A 74 14.18 1.87 3.53
N ASN A 75 14.57 2.76 2.61
CA ASN A 75 15.87 2.72 1.94
C ASN A 75 16.94 3.31 2.86
N ARG A 76 17.56 2.45 3.67
CA ARG A 76 18.59 2.81 4.65
C ARG A 76 19.84 3.47 4.06
N ASN A 77 20.05 3.33 2.75
CA ASN A 77 21.18 3.93 2.04
C ASN A 77 20.88 5.35 1.55
N SER A 78 19.63 5.80 1.64
CA SER A 78 19.23 7.14 1.22
C SER A 78 19.26 8.13 2.39
N LYS A 79 19.73 9.34 2.11
CA LYS A 79 19.64 10.49 3.02
C LYS A 79 18.56 11.48 2.58
N SER A 80 17.92 11.24 1.42
CA SER A 80 16.94 12.14 0.83
C SER A 80 15.57 11.90 1.47
N PHE A 81 14.98 12.99 1.98
CA PHE A 81 13.65 13.03 2.58
C PHE A 81 13.18 14.47 2.66
N ARG A 82 12.01 14.83 2.09
CA ARG A 82 11.27 16.12 2.20
C ARG A 82 12.05 17.45 2.02
N VAL A 83 13.36 17.40 1.72
CA VAL A 83 14.25 18.56 1.80
C VAL A 83 14.49 19.22 0.44
N ASP A 84 14.00 18.65 -0.66
CA ASP A 84 14.34 19.16 -1.99
C ASP A 84 13.15 19.15 -2.98
N PRO A 85 12.52 20.31 -3.24
CA PRO A 85 11.49 20.42 -4.28
C PRO A 85 12.05 20.23 -5.70
N ALA A 86 13.38 20.24 -5.89
CA ALA A 86 14.00 20.04 -7.19
C ALA A 86 14.24 18.55 -7.53
N ILE A 87 14.04 17.61 -6.59
CA ILE A 87 14.34 16.19 -6.80
C ILE A 87 13.04 15.37 -6.86
N VAL A 88 12.42 15.37 -8.04
CA VAL A 88 11.58 14.28 -8.53
C VAL A 88 12.49 13.42 -9.43
N PRO A 89 12.57 12.08 -9.27
CA PRO A 89 11.59 11.20 -8.63
C PRO A 89 11.96 10.69 -7.22
N HIS A 90 10.91 10.42 -6.44
CA HIS A 90 10.91 9.95 -5.06
C HIS A 90 11.45 8.53 -4.87
N ARG A 91 11.64 7.79 -5.97
CA ARG A 91 12.09 6.39 -6.01
C ARG A 91 13.39 6.10 -5.27
N ARG A 92 14.25 7.10 -5.11
CA ARG A 92 15.55 6.98 -4.43
C ARG A 92 15.53 7.56 -3.02
N TRP A 93 14.41 8.11 -2.58
CA TRP A 93 14.29 8.68 -1.25
C TRP A 93 14.21 7.56 -0.21
N MET A 94 14.29 7.95 1.05
CA MET A 94 14.23 7.01 2.17
C MET A 94 12.93 6.20 2.18
N TYR A 95 11.81 6.80 1.78
CA TYR A 95 10.55 6.10 1.54
C TYR A 95 10.08 6.44 0.14
N ASN A 96 9.83 5.43 -0.69
CA ASN A 96 9.31 5.66 -2.03
C ASN A 96 7.79 5.80 -1.97
N TYR A 97 7.30 7.02 -2.16
CA TYR A 97 5.86 7.31 -2.25
C TYR A 97 5.13 6.41 -3.26
N GLU A 98 5.79 6.08 -4.38
CA GLU A 98 5.20 5.30 -5.47
C GLU A 98 4.96 3.82 -5.11
N ASP A 99 5.52 3.30 -4.01
CA ASP A 99 5.44 1.87 -3.65
C ASP A 99 3.99 1.37 -3.50
N ASN A 100 3.06 2.26 -3.12
CA ASN A 100 1.64 1.93 -2.94
C ASN A 100 0.69 2.76 -3.82
N ASP A 101 1.21 3.47 -4.83
CA ASP A 101 0.39 4.37 -5.65
C ASP A 101 -0.77 3.65 -6.34
N THR A 102 -0.55 2.42 -6.80
CA THR A 102 -1.61 1.60 -7.41
C THR A 102 -2.76 1.31 -6.46
N ILE A 103 -2.52 1.29 -5.14
CA ILE A 103 -3.57 1.07 -4.14
C ILE A 103 -4.28 2.39 -3.84
N THR A 104 -3.52 3.47 -3.62
CA THR A 104 -4.10 4.76 -3.22
C THR A 104 -4.93 5.41 -4.34
N ARG A 105 -4.68 5.06 -5.60
CA ARG A 105 -5.44 5.55 -6.76
C ARG A 105 -6.75 4.82 -7.05
N LEU A 106 -7.01 3.67 -6.43
CA LEU A 106 -8.27 2.92 -6.65
C LEU A 106 -9.49 3.56 -5.98
N GLY A 107 -9.27 4.54 -5.11
CA GLY A 107 -10.31 5.11 -4.25
C GLY A 107 -10.69 4.17 -3.11
N THR A 108 -11.67 4.59 -2.30
CA THR A 108 -12.08 3.82 -1.12
C THR A 108 -12.79 2.52 -1.49
N VAL A 109 -12.77 1.55 -0.55
CA VAL A 109 -13.47 0.28 -0.73
C VAL A 109 -14.99 0.48 -0.86
N ASP A 110 -15.55 1.41 -0.08
CA ASP A 110 -16.98 1.70 -0.07
C ASP A 110 -17.42 2.39 -1.37
N ASP A 111 -16.71 3.44 -1.75
CA ASP A 111 -16.93 4.23 -2.96
C ASP A 111 -15.60 4.52 -3.70
N PRO A 112 -15.36 3.87 -4.86
CA PRO A 112 -14.15 4.10 -5.67
C PRO A 112 -14.01 5.52 -6.22
N THR A 113 -15.09 6.33 -6.20
CA THR A 113 -15.02 7.74 -6.62
C THR A 113 -14.45 8.65 -5.53
N VAL A 114 -14.43 8.17 -4.28
CA VAL A 114 -13.77 8.86 -3.16
C VAL A 114 -12.29 8.54 -3.19
N GLN A 115 -11.47 9.56 -3.48
CA GLN A 115 -10.02 9.41 -3.64
C GLN A 115 -9.29 9.43 -2.29
N HIS A 116 -8.24 8.64 -2.16
CA HIS A 116 -7.32 8.74 -1.03
C HIS A 116 -6.44 9.98 -1.15
N LYS A 117 -6.09 10.61 -0.02
CA LYS A 117 -5.27 11.83 -0.05
C LYS A 117 -3.80 11.55 -0.40
N PHE A 118 -3.35 10.31 -0.24
CA PHE A 118 -2.03 9.84 -0.71
C PHE A 118 -2.05 9.30 -2.15
N ALA A 119 -3.07 9.59 -2.96
CA ALA A 119 -3.06 9.21 -4.37
C ALA A 119 -2.20 10.19 -5.19
N SER A 120 -1.41 9.74 -6.17
CA SER A 120 -0.55 10.65 -6.95
C SER A 120 -1.33 11.68 -7.77
N ASP A 121 -2.59 11.39 -8.09
CA ASP A 121 -3.51 12.29 -8.79
C ASP A 121 -4.41 13.07 -7.82
N TYR A 122 -4.17 13.00 -6.51
CA TYR A 122 -4.87 13.83 -5.54
C TYR A 122 -4.25 15.22 -5.46
N THR A 123 -5.11 16.23 -5.42
CA THR A 123 -4.74 17.62 -5.10
C THR A 123 -5.76 18.16 -4.10
N ALA A 124 -5.28 18.66 -2.97
CA ALA A 124 -6.13 19.23 -1.95
C ALA A 124 -6.86 20.47 -2.50
N PRO A 125 -8.15 20.66 -2.16
CA PRO A 125 -8.89 21.86 -2.54
C PRO A 125 -8.19 23.14 -2.08
N ALA A 126 -8.40 24.23 -2.81
CA ALA A 126 -7.91 25.55 -2.41
C ALA A 126 -8.45 25.93 -1.00
N PRO A 127 -7.65 26.64 -0.17
CA PRO A 127 -6.34 27.23 -0.49
C PRO A 127 -5.13 26.30 -0.26
N ASP A 128 -5.33 25.05 0.17
CA ASP A 128 -4.23 24.14 0.54
C ASP A 128 -3.39 23.76 -0.68
N GLY A 129 -4.02 23.27 -1.75
CA GLY A 129 -3.35 22.99 -3.03
C GLY A 129 -2.29 21.89 -3.00
N ARG A 130 -2.01 21.29 -1.84
CA ARG A 130 -1.01 20.22 -1.69
C ARG A 130 -1.39 18.98 -2.49
N THR A 131 -0.39 18.39 -3.11
CA THR A 131 -0.42 17.13 -3.84
C THR A 131 -0.33 15.93 -2.88
N GLY A 132 -0.69 14.74 -3.36
CA GLY A 132 -0.70 13.54 -2.52
C GLY A 132 0.65 13.14 -1.95
N ASP A 133 1.75 13.38 -2.68
CA ASP A 133 3.11 13.12 -2.20
C ASP A 133 3.54 14.14 -1.14
N GLU A 134 3.19 15.42 -1.29
CA GLU A 134 3.40 16.43 -0.25
C GLU A 134 2.67 16.05 1.04
N ILE A 135 1.41 15.64 0.94
CA ILE A 135 0.61 15.20 2.09
C ILE A 135 1.22 13.95 2.73
N PHE A 136 1.66 12.98 1.94
CA PHE A 136 2.33 11.79 2.44
C PHE A 136 3.62 12.10 3.20
N TYR A 137 4.53 12.89 2.63
CA TYR A 137 5.80 13.21 3.30
C TYR A 137 5.61 14.08 4.52
N ASP A 138 4.64 15.00 4.49
CA ASP A 138 4.22 15.74 5.67
C ASP A 138 3.74 14.79 6.78
N PHE A 139 2.89 13.83 6.44
CA PHE A 139 2.29 12.87 7.36
C PHE A 139 3.33 11.98 8.06
N ILE A 140 4.31 11.47 7.32
CA ILE A 140 5.34 10.58 7.90
C ILE A 140 6.52 11.31 8.54
N THR A 141 6.54 12.66 8.49
CA THR A 141 7.59 13.46 9.12
C THR A 141 7.47 13.44 10.64
N ASN A 142 8.57 13.17 11.33
CA ASN A 142 8.67 13.35 12.77
C ASN A 142 8.95 14.84 13.10
N PRO A 143 7.99 15.59 13.66
CA PRO A 143 8.17 17.01 13.95
C PRO A 143 9.24 17.26 15.02
N ARG A 144 9.53 16.28 15.88
CA ARG A 144 10.53 16.38 16.95
C ARG A 144 11.97 16.24 16.44
N GLN A 145 12.14 15.79 15.20
CA GLN A 145 13.45 15.58 14.57
C GLN A 145 13.71 16.53 13.39
N VAL A 146 13.01 17.66 13.36
CA VAL A 146 13.26 18.74 12.41
C VAL A 146 14.41 19.59 12.94
N THR A 147 15.55 19.57 12.25
CA THR A 147 16.74 20.33 12.64
C THR A 147 17.04 21.42 11.61
N LYS A 148 17.42 22.61 12.07
CA LYS A 148 17.88 23.70 11.20
C LYS A 148 19.38 23.87 11.34
N ALA A 149 20.12 23.80 10.24
CA ALA A 149 21.56 24.05 10.22
C ALA A 149 21.93 24.85 8.97
N GLY A 150 22.65 25.96 9.14
CA GLY A 150 23.10 26.80 8.02
C GLY A 150 21.99 27.41 7.17
N GLY A 151 20.80 27.66 7.73
CA GLY A 151 19.63 28.14 6.98
C GLY A 151 18.84 27.04 6.27
N THR A 152 19.33 25.80 6.26
CA THR A 152 18.63 24.63 5.69
C THR A 152 17.84 23.91 6.78
N THR A 153 16.59 23.56 6.48
CA THR A 153 15.76 22.70 7.33
C THR A 153 15.92 21.25 6.89
N PHE A 154 16.29 20.37 7.83
CA PHE A 154 16.41 18.94 7.63
C PHE A 154 15.25 18.24 8.32
N TYR A 155 14.44 17.55 7.52
CA TYR A 155 13.33 16.74 8.01
C TYR A 155 13.78 15.29 8.20
N LYS A 156 13.14 14.57 9.13
CA LYS A 156 13.33 13.13 9.33
C LYS A 156 11.97 12.46 9.51
N PRO A 157 11.77 11.23 9.00
CA PRO A 157 10.57 10.46 9.26
C PRO A 157 10.65 9.77 10.63
N PHE A 158 9.50 9.30 11.14
CA PHE A 158 9.44 8.58 12.42
C PHE A 158 10.32 7.31 12.46
N ASN A 159 10.21 6.44 11.46
CA ASN A 159 10.87 5.12 11.46
C ASN A 159 12.00 5.03 10.42
N ALA A 160 12.92 6.00 10.37
CA ALA A 160 13.95 6.11 9.31
C ALA A 160 14.77 4.83 9.00
N SER A 161 14.84 3.88 9.93
CA SER A 161 15.65 2.66 9.82
C SER A 161 14.87 1.41 9.41
N GLU A 162 13.53 1.44 9.39
CA GLU A 162 12.73 0.20 9.31
C GLU A 162 11.66 0.25 8.24
N TYR A 163 10.40 0.38 8.65
CA TYR A 163 9.26 0.39 7.77
C TYR A 163 8.14 1.24 8.39
N ILE A 164 7.26 1.70 7.52
CA ILE A 164 6.03 2.39 7.88
C ILE A 164 4.86 1.49 7.49
N LEU A 165 3.93 1.31 8.43
CA LEU A 165 2.61 0.74 8.19
C LEU A 165 1.58 1.86 8.37
N ILE A 166 0.64 1.96 7.44
CA ILE A 166 -0.50 2.89 7.52
C ILE A 166 -1.77 2.11 7.22
N SER A 167 -2.69 2.11 8.16
CA SER A 167 -4.08 1.71 7.93
C SER A 167 -4.94 2.97 7.84
N ALA A 168 -5.90 2.98 6.92
CA ALA A 168 -6.81 4.11 6.71
C ALA A 168 -7.82 4.34 7.86
N GLY A 169 -7.73 3.55 8.93
CA GLY A 169 -8.62 3.70 10.07
C GLY A 169 -10.09 3.45 9.75
N TRP A 170 -10.96 4.14 10.49
CA TRP A 170 -12.41 3.97 10.40
C TRP A 170 -13.05 4.68 9.22
N ASP A 171 -12.49 5.80 8.74
CA ASP A 171 -13.06 6.49 7.57
C ASP A 171 -12.69 5.80 6.26
N GLY A 172 -11.71 4.90 6.29
CA GLY A 172 -11.27 4.14 5.14
C GLY A 172 -10.51 4.99 4.13
N ILE A 173 -10.06 6.20 4.48
CA ILE A 173 -9.38 7.15 3.58
C ILE A 173 -7.95 7.44 4.09
N PHE A 174 -6.92 6.96 3.36
CA PHE A 174 -5.54 7.33 3.70
C PHE A 174 -5.26 8.83 3.62
N GLY A 175 -4.42 9.31 4.53
CA GLY A 175 -3.98 10.70 4.70
C GLY A 175 -4.90 11.54 5.58
N THR A 176 -5.77 10.90 6.37
CA THR A 176 -6.68 11.58 7.30
C THR A 176 -6.18 11.44 8.74
N LYS A 177 -6.94 12.02 9.68
CA LYS A 177 -6.63 11.91 11.12
C LYS A 177 -6.97 10.53 11.68
N ASP A 178 -7.79 9.76 10.97
CA ASP A 178 -8.22 8.43 11.40
C ASP A 178 -7.19 7.35 11.08
N ASP A 179 -6.16 7.68 10.30
CA ASP A 179 -5.07 6.77 9.97
C ASP A 179 -4.38 6.22 11.22
N LEU A 180 -4.22 4.90 11.25
CA LEU A 180 -3.48 4.18 12.28
C LEU A 180 -2.11 3.77 11.75
N THR A 181 -1.06 4.06 12.50
CA THR A 181 0.33 3.84 12.06
C THR A 181 1.13 3.04 13.07
N ASN A 182 2.31 2.56 12.66
CA ASN A 182 3.29 1.94 13.56
C ASN A 182 4.27 2.96 14.17
N PHE A 183 3.87 4.22 14.30
CA PHE A 183 4.64 5.28 14.93
C PHE A 183 3.73 6.24 15.70
N ASN A 184 4.30 7.06 16.59
CA ASN A 184 3.56 7.98 17.45
C ASN A 184 3.95 9.44 17.16
N TYR A 185 2.95 10.32 17.06
CA TYR A 185 3.10 11.77 16.86
C TYR A 185 3.74 12.49 18.07
#